data_AF-A0A2H0R2D5-F1
#
_entry.id   AF-A0A2H0R2D5-F1
#
_cell.length_a   1.000
_cell.length_b   1.000
_cell.length_c   1.000
_cell.angle_alpha   90.00
_cell.angle_beta   90.00
_cell.angle_gamma   90.00
#
_symmetry.space_group_name_H-M   'P 1'
#
loop_
_entity.id
_entity.type
_entity.pdbx_description
1 polymer ?
#
loop_
_entity_poly.entity_id
_entity_poly.type
_entity_poly.pdbx_seq_one_letter_code
_entity_poly.pdbx_strand_id
1 'polypeptide(L)'
;MFNISNFLEKFLKLDRDNILKQTVIIEIIKKETEIELEKENIEIKGEQIKIKTNPVIRNEIFMHKTEIENQLKISKIFLKIV
;
A
#
# COMPACT_ATOMS: atom_id res chain seq x y z
N MET A 1 7.72 35.09 11.25
CA MET A 1 8.76 34.17 10.77
C MET A 1 8.09 32.83 10.50
N PHE A 2 8.13 32.32 9.27
CA PHE A 2 7.49 31.04 8.92
C PHE A 2 8.18 29.91 9.70
N ASN A 3 7.45 29.31 10.65
CA ASN A 3 7.98 28.23 11.47
C ASN A 3 7.89 26.91 10.69
N ILE A 4 8.90 26.69 9.83
CA ILE A 4 9.06 25.51 8.97
C ILE A 4 9.00 24.19 9.75
N SER A 5 9.35 24.21 11.03
CA SER A 5 9.30 23.04 11.92
C SER A 5 7.91 22.40 11.96
N ASN A 6 6.82 23.20 12.07
CA ASN A 6 5.46 22.67 12.07
C ASN A 6 5.05 22.06 10.72
N PHE A 7 5.63 22.54 9.61
CA PHE A 7 5.40 21.95 8.29
C PHE A 7 6.14 20.61 8.21
N LEU A 8 7.43 20.57 8.54
CA LEU A 8 8.25 19.35 8.52
C LEU A 8 7.69 18.24 9.42
N GLU A 9 7.15 18.58 10.60
CA GLU A 9 6.48 17.61 11.48
C GLU A 9 5.26 16.95 10.83
N LYS A 10 4.49 17.69 10.01
CA LYS A 10 3.36 17.13 9.27
C LYS A 10 3.82 16.15 8.18
N PHE A 11 4.95 16.45 7.52
CA PHE A 11 5.55 15.54 6.53
C PHE A 11 6.08 14.26 7.18
N LEU A 12 6.76 14.37 8.31
CA LEU A 12 7.23 13.22 9.09
C LEU A 12 6.08 12.30 9.53
N LYS A 13 4.92 12.86 9.89
CA LYS A 13 3.72 12.09 10.22
C LYS A 13 3.14 11.38 8.99
N LEU A 14 3.06 12.08 7.85
CA LEU A 14 2.60 11.51 6.57
C LEU A 14 3.46 10.32 6.12
N ASP A 15 4.78 10.42 6.24
CA ASP A 15 5.69 9.33 5.88
C ASP A 15 5.46 8.07 6.74
N ARG A 16 5.27 8.24 8.06
CA ARG A 16 4.96 7.12 8.95
C ARG A 16 3.64 6.45 8.62
N ASP A 17 2.59 7.23 8.34
CA ASP A 17 1.29 6.68 7.95
C ASP A 17 1.39 5.88 6.64
N ASN A 18 2.21 6.32 5.68
CA ASN A 18 2.43 5.59 4.44
C ASN A 18 3.19 4.28 4.64
N ILE A 19 4.19 4.25 5.52
CA ILE A 19 4.94 3.03 5.86
C ILE A 19 4.01 2.01 6.54
N LEU A 20 3.15 2.46 7.46
CA LEU A 20 2.16 1.61 8.11
C LEU A 20 1.16 1.04 7.09
N LYS A 21 0.63 1.88 6.19
CA LYS A 21 -0.25 1.43 5.11
C LYS A 21 0.43 0.41 4.21
N GLN A 22 1.68 0.63 3.81
CA GLN A 22 2.43 -0.33 3.00
C GLN A 22 2.56 -1.69 3.72
N THR A 23 2.88 -1.67 5.00
CA THR A 23 3.01 -2.91 5.79
C THR A 23 1.69 -3.69 5.81
N VAL A 24 0.57 -3.01 6.07
CA VAL A 24 -0.77 -3.64 6.06
C VAL A 24 -1.13 -4.18 4.67
N ILE A 25 -0.80 -3.45 3.60
CA ILE A 25 -1.04 -3.91 2.22
C ILE A 25 -0.25 -5.19 1.93
N ILE A 26 1.03 -5.24 2.31
CA ILE A 26 1.88 -6.43 2.13
C ILE A 26 1.30 -7.62 2.87
N GLU A 27 0.88 -7.43 4.12
CA GLU A 27 0.28 -8.50 4.93
C GLU A 27 -1.02 -9.03 4.32
N ILE A 28 -1.89 -8.15 3.82
CA ILE A 28 -3.13 -8.55 3.16
C ILE A 28 -2.85 -9.31 1.87
N ILE A 29 -1.93 -8.82 1.03
CA ILE A 29 -1.58 -9.52 -0.22
C ILE A 29 -0.98 -10.89 0.10
N LYS A 30 -0.07 -10.97 1.07
CA LYS A 30 0.51 -12.24 1.52
C LYS A 30 -0.54 -13.22 2.04
N LYS A 31 -1.55 -12.72 2.77
CA LYS A 31 -2.64 -13.55 3.29
C LYS A 31 -3.53 -14.11 2.19
N GLU A 32 -3.88 -13.30 1.19
CA GLU A 32 -4.83 -13.71 0.13
C GLU A 32 -4.16 -14.46 -1.03
N THR A 33 -2.85 -14.29 -1.24
CA THR A 33 -2.13 -14.86 -2.40
C THR A 33 -0.97 -15.77 -2.03
N GLU A 34 -0.59 -15.86 -0.75
CA GLU A 34 0.63 -16.55 -0.27
C GLU A 34 1.94 -16.01 -0.86
N ILE A 35 1.88 -14.91 -1.62
CA ILE A 35 3.04 -14.26 -2.23
C ILE A 35 3.66 -13.28 -1.24
N GLU A 36 4.96 -13.44 -1.01
CA GLU A 36 5.75 -12.50 -0.24
C GLU A 36 6.22 -11.35 -1.13
N LEU A 37 5.79 -10.12 -0.79
CA LEU A 37 6.21 -8.89 -1.46
C LEU A 37 7.15 -8.09 -0.57
N GLU A 38 8.19 -7.53 -1.16
CA GLU A 38 9.01 -6.54 -0.49
C GLU A 38 8.37 -5.15 -0.60
N LYS A 39 8.72 -4.25 0.34
CA LYS A 39 8.20 -2.87 0.34
C LYS A 39 8.51 -2.13 -0.96
N GLU A 40 9.64 -2.45 -1.58
CA GLU A 40 10.10 -1.88 -2.85
C GLU A 40 9.20 -2.26 -4.02
N ASN A 41 8.48 -3.39 -3.91
CA ASN A 41 7.54 -3.84 -4.92
C ASN A 41 6.19 -3.10 -4.85
N ILE A 42 5.94 -2.29 -3.81
CA ILE A 42 4.66 -1.60 -3.63
C ILE A 42 4.88 -0.09 -3.71
N GLU A 43 4.19 0.54 -4.66
CA GLU A 43 4.18 2.00 -4.81
C GLU A 43 2.75 2.53 -4.61
N ILE A 44 2.56 3.36 -3.59
CA ILE A 44 1.28 4.02 -3.33
C ILE A 44 1.32 5.39 -4.02
N LYS A 45 0.46 5.59 -5.02
CA LYS A 45 0.27 6.88 -5.71
C LYS A 45 -1.16 7.37 -5.52
N GLY A 46 -1.35 8.26 -4.54
CA GLY A 46 -2.67 8.76 -4.19
C GLY A 46 -3.59 7.63 -3.73
N GLU A 47 -4.62 7.34 -4.52
CA GLU A 47 -5.60 6.27 -4.24
C GLU A 47 -5.26 4.93 -4.91
N GLN A 48 -4.12 4.83 -5.59
CA GLN A 48 -3.74 3.65 -6.35
C GLN A 48 -2.54 2.94 -5.71
N ILE A 49 -2.62 1.61 -5.65
CA ILE A 49 -1.51 0.71 -5.33
C ILE A 49 -0.99 0.16 -6.63
N LYS A 50 0.27 0.48 -6.95
CA LYS A 50 0.97 -0.07 -8.09
C LYS A 50 1.94 -1.14 -7.60
N ILE A 51 1.84 -2.33 -8.19
CA ILE A 51 2.67 -3.48 -7.86
C ILE A 51 3.77 -3.62 -8.91
N LYS A 52 5.02 -3.42 -8.48
CA LYS A 52 6.25 -3.54 -9.27
C LYS A 52 6.86 -4.93 -9.10
N THR A 53 6.21 -5.92 -9.70
CA THR A 53 6.68 -7.32 -9.72
C THR A 53 6.69 -7.88 -11.14
N ASN A 54 7.11 -9.13 -11.29
CA ASN A 54 7.03 -9.82 -12.56
C ASN A 54 5.54 -9.95 -13.01
N PRO A 55 5.26 -10.08 -14.31
CA PRO A 55 3.88 -10.14 -14.81
C PRO A 55 3.08 -11.31 -14.25
N VAL A 56 3.73 -12.42 -13.92
CA VAL A 56 3.09 -13.62 -13.36
C VAL A 56 2.49 -13.32 -11.99
N ILE A 57 3.33 -12.85 -11.05
CA ILE A 57 2.89 -12.47 -9.69
C ILE A 57 1.86 -11.35 -9.75
N ARG A 58 2.09 -10.35 -10.61
CA ARG A 58 1.14 -9.23 -10.75
C ARG A 58 -0.23 -9.73 -11.19
N ASN A 59 -0.30 -10.65 -12.15
CA ASN A 59 -1.56 -11.21 -12.61
C ASN A 59 -2.25 -12.03 -11.51
N GLU A 60 -1.48 -12.81 -10.76
CA GLU A 60 -2.00 -13.61 -9.64
C GLU A 60 -2.61 -12.75 -8.53
N ILE A 61 -1.94 -11.65 -8.18
CA ILE A 61 -2.49 -10.65 -7.25
C ILE A 61 -3.73 -9.98 -7.84
N PHE A 62 -3.74 -9.70 -9.14
CA PHE A 62 -4.87 -9.10 -9.81
C PHE A 62 -6.10 -10.03 -9.87
N MET A 63 -5.91 -11.35 -9.91
CA MET A 63 -7.01 -12.32 -9.82
C MET A 63 -7.74 -12.25 -8.47
N HIS A 64 -7.01 -11.96 -7.39
CA HIS A 64 -7.53 -11.81 -6.02
C HIS A 64 -7.82 -10.35 -5.66
N LYS A 65 -7.87 -9.46 -6.67
CA LYS A 65 -8.00 -8.01 -6.47
C LYS A 65 -9.22 -7.64 -5.62
N THR A 66 -10.36 -8.29 -5.88
CA THR A 66 -11.62 -7.95 -5.20
C THR A 66 -11.52 -8.26 -3.71
N GLU A 67 -10.97 -9.42 -3.37
CA GLU A 67 -10.76 -9.90 -2.01
C GLU A 67 -9.77 -8.98 -1.27
N ILE A 68 -8.65 -8.65 -1.92
CA ILE A 68 -7.64 -7.74 -1.35
C ILE A 68 -8.24 -6.35 -1.12
N GLU A 69 -8.95 -5.78 -2.09
CA GLU A 69 -9.59 -4.46 -1.95
C GLU A 69 -10.66 -4.46 -0.84
N ASN A 70 -11.38 -5.57 -0.66
CA ASN A 70 -12.35 -5.71 0.44
C ASN A 70 -11.66 -5.78 1.81
N GLN A 71 -10.58 -6.55 1.93
CA GLN A 71 -9.77 -6.60 3.17
C GLN A 71 -9.15 -5.22 3.48
N LEU A 72 -8.68 -4.50 2.46
CA LEU A 72 -8.17 -3.13 2.63
C LEU A 72 -9.25 -2.19 3.16
N LYS A 73 -10.48 -2.26 2.65
CA LYS A 73 -11.62 -1.46 3.14
C LYS A 73 -11.94 -1.74 4.61
N ILE A 74 -11.89 -3.00 5.04
CA ILE A 74 -12.08 -3.38 6.46
C ILE A 74 -11.01 -2.71 7.33
N SER A 75 -9.77 -2.65 6.84
CA SER A 75 -8.65 -1.95 7.47
C SER A 75 -8.68 -0.41 7.32
N LYS A 76 -9.79 0.16 6.83
CA LYS A 76 -9.98 1.60 6.53
C LYS A 76 -8.99 2.15 5.50
N ILE A 77 -8.47 1.30 4.62
CA ILE A 77 -7.59 1.65 3.51
C ILE A 77 -8.41 1.59 2.22
N PHE A 78 -8.72 2.75 1.64
CA PHE A 78 -9.55 2.86 0.44
C PHE A 78 -8.70 3.01 -0.83
N LEU A 79 -7.75 2.10 -1.02
CA LEU A 79 -6.85 2.10 -2.17
C LEU A 79 -7.27 1.05 -3.21
N LYS A 80 -7.01 1.32 -4.48
CA LYS A 80 -7.32 0.44 -5.62
C LYS A 80 -6.07 -0.16 -6.23
N ILE A 81 -6.10 -1.43 -6.60
CA ILE A 81 -4.98 -2.10 -7.28
C ILE A 81 -5.06 -1.80 -8.78
N VAL A 82 -3.97 -1.29 -9.35
CA VAL A 82 -3.82 -0.92 -10.77
C VAL A 82 -2.65 -1.64 -11.42
#